data_AF-A0A3D0Q4X3-F1
#
_entry.id   AF-A0A3D0Q4X3-F1
#
_cell.length_a   1.000
_cell.length_b   1.000
_cell.length_c   1.000
_cell.angle_alpha   90.00
_cell.angle_beta   90.00
_cell.angle_gamma   90.00
#
_symmetry.space_group_name_H-M   'P 1'
#
loop_
_entity.id
_entity.type
_entity.pdbx_description
1 polymer ?
#
loop_
_entity_poly.entity_id
_entity_poly.type
_entity_poly.pdbx_seq_one_letter_code
_entity_poly.pdbx_strand_id
1 'polypeptide(L)'
;MEKVMLKRYLSLATAVAFSLGMSAQTHASEMTSAYQQYQQAVSTGDTAQTLKFAQQALEAGQQKYASDSDNLFALKYNVAAANLKAGNNDAAVEQFETLASNAAQQFGKLALKTLATRLDWYKALLQKEQTRKVKLKVSGATLLMRDILDDLEQAATAYPADGANMYYMVASTLLQYGSAQFSQQRVADTVNQGLKLAITSWGEQDMRTLEQRYLLGRLSYAAADFNQVVATLEPLTATLDQALSYTHPLTLQARALMLEAYEQLAQPEKVKQHSQHIAQMKPWQSHLEPVLLLRKMPRYPQVATDLTGDATVKLTFDISAAGNVENVRISDDSAGSKVFRHSAMEAVQQWRYMPRFVDGKAVETEGMTVSVDFDSKFAGYDYRFNHASTDYVKAEEARLRNQSNAR
;
A
#
# COMPACT_ATOMS: atom_id res chain seq x y z
N MET A 1 5.52 -7.28 31.07
CA MET A 1 4.75 -6.23 30.36
C MET A 1 5.01 -6.19 28.85
N GLU A 2 5.95 -6.99 28.35
CA GLU A 2 6.40 -7.09 26.94
C GLU A 2 5.41 -7.76 25.96
N LYS A 3 4.36 -8.42 26.44
CA LYS A 3 3.36 -9.12 25.60
C LYS A 3 2.11 -8.30 25.27
N VAL A 4 2.02 -7.05 25.73
CA VAL A 4 0.80 -6.21 25.59
C VAL A 4 0.87 -5.27 24.39
N MET A 5 2.07 -4.90 23.91
CA MET A 5 2.24 -3.90 22.84
C MET A 5 2.16 -4.47 21.41
N LEU A 6 2.54 -5.75 21.21
CA LEU A 6 2.47 -6.40 19.89
C LEU A 6 1.03 -6.68 19.40
N LYS A 7 0.00 -6.49 20.23
CA LYS A 7 -1.40 -6.76 19.87
C LYS A 7 -2.13 -5.59 19.20
N ARG A 8 -1.53 -4.41 19.07
CA ARG A 8 -2.25 -3.20 18.60
C ARG A 8 -2.24 -2.97 17.09
N TYR A 9 -1.49 -3.74 16.30
CA TYR A 9 -1.25 -3.39 14.89
C TYR A 9 -1.33 -4.55 13.88
N LEU A 10 -1.65 -5.77 14.33
CA LEU A 10 -2.24 -6.74 13.43
C LEU A 10 -3.74 -6.42 13.32
N SER A 11 -4.28 -6.53 12.11
CA SER A 11 -5.71 -6.61 11.80
C SER A 11 -6.57 -7.02 13.00
N LEU A 12 -7.74 -6.43 13.17
CA LEU A 12 -8.75 -6.77 14.20
C LEU A 12 -8.97 -8.29 14.44
N ALA A 13 -8.51 -9.15 13.52
CA ALA A 13 -8.35 -10.59 13.62
C ALA A 13 -7.60 -11.17 14.84
N THR A 14 -6.76 -10.41 15.56
CA THR A 14 -5.87 -10.98 16.62
C THR A 14 -6.43 -11.03 18.05
N ALA A 15 -7.69 -10.68 18.28
CA ALA A 15 -8.26 -10.63 19.63
C ALA A 15 -9.36 -11.67 19.85
N VAL A 16 -8.99 -12.95 19.95
CA VAL A 16 -9.77 -13.93 20.73
C VAL A 16 -8.85 -14.43 21.84
N ALA A 17 -8.84 -13.74 22.98
CA ALA A 17 -8.12 -14.20 24.15
C ALA A 17 -8.94 -15.26 24.88
N PHE A 18 -8.33 -16.42 25.13
CA PHE A 18 -8.88 -17.53 25.89
C PHE A 18 -9.21 -17.10 27.32
N SER A 19 -10.50 -16.99 27.64
CA SER A 19 -11.00 -17.16 28.99
C SER A 19 -12.02 -18.30 28.98
N LEU A 20 -11.65 -19.44 29.56
CA LEU A 20 -12.55 -20.58 29.77
C LEU A 20 -12.83 -20.68 31.27
N GLY A 21 -14.08 -20.36 31.63
CA GLY A 21 -14.71 -20.91 32.82
C GLY A 21 -15.21 -22.32 32.52
N MET A 22 -15.02 -23.24 33.45
CA MET A 22 -15.29 -24.67 33.31
C MET A 22 -16.80 -24.95 33.31
N SER A 23 -17.46 -24.87 32.17
CA SER A 23 -18.79 -25.47 31.95
C SER A 23 -19.19 -25.72 30.48
N ALA A 24 -18.29 -25.58 29.49
CA ALA A 24 -18.61 -25.73 28.06
C ALA A 24 -17.50 -26.47 27.27
N GLN A 25 -17.31 -27.77 27.51
CA GLN A 25 -16.10 -28.49 27.09
C GLN A 25 -16.09 -28.91 25.61
N THR A 26 -17.25 -29.15 24.98
CA THR A 26 -17.35 -29.55 23.56
C THR A 26 -17.22 -28.36 22.61
N HIS A 27 -18.06 -27.34 22.75
CA HIS A 27 -18.04 -26.16 21.86
C HIS A 27 -16.79 -25.28 22.02
N ALA A 28 -16.15 -25.29 23.19
CA ALA A 28 -14.85 -24.64 23.37
C ALA A 28 -13.75 -25.29 22.53
N SER A 29 -13.80 -26.62 22.35
CA SER A 29 -12.83 -27.36 21.55
C SER A 29 -13.02 -27.14 20.04
N GLU A 30 -14.28 -27.10 19.58
CA GLU A 30 -14.64 -26.85 18.17
C GLU A 30 -14.25 -25.44 17.73
N MET A 31 -14.57 -24.41 18.52
CA MET A 31 -14.19 -23.03 18.23
C MET A 31 -12.66 -22.86 18.20
N THR A 32 -11.96 -23.48 19.14
CA THR A 32 -10.48 -23.45 19.20
C THR A 32 -9.89 -24.10 17.97
N SER A 33 -10.40 -25.26 17.57
CA SER A 33 -9.98 -25.96 16.36
C SER A 33 -10.25 -25.14 15.10
N ALA A 34 -11.47 -24.60 14.95
CA ALA A 34 -11.85 -23.80 13.78
C ALA A 34 -11.02 -22.51 13.67
N TYR A 35 -10.76 -21.84 14.79
CA TYR A 35 -9.92 -20.62 14.77
C TYR A 35 -8.45 -20.92 14.46
N GLN A 36 -7.89 -22.03 14.97
CA GLN A 36 -6.55 -22.48 14.61
C GLN A 36 -6.45 -22.83 13.11
N GLN A 37 -7.46 -23.52 12.58
CA GLN A 37 -7.55 -23.84 11.16
C GLN A 37 -7.71 -22.58 10.29
N TYR A 38 -8.48 -21.59 10.75
CA TYR A 38 -8.55 -20.28 10.11
C TYR A 38 -7.18 -19.60 10.05
N GLN A 39 -6.44 -19.56 11.16
CA GLN A 39 -5.10 -18.96 11.19
C GLN A 39 -4.13 -19.66 10.23
N GLN A 40 -4.20 -20.99 10.14
CA GLN A 40 -3.40 -21.78 9.20
C GLN A 40 -3.81 -21.56 7.74
N ALA A 41 -5.10 -21.44 7.46
CA ALA A 41 -5.58 -21.12 6.11
C ALA A 41 -5.16 -19.71 5.68
N VAL A 42 -5.18 -18.75 6.61
CA VAL A 42 -4.68 -17.39 6.36
C VAL A 42 -3.18 -17.38 6.04
N SER A 43 -2.37 -18.19 6.75
CA SER A 43 -0.92 -18.23 6.52
C SER A 43 -0.53 -18.90 5.19
N THR A 44 -1.34 -19.86 4.74
CA THR A 44 -1.13 -20.57 3.47
C THR A 44 -1.73 -19.86 2.25
N GLY A 45 -2.57 -18.84 2.46
CA GLY A 45 -3.22 -18.10 1.40
C GLY A 45 -4.40 -18.83 0.74
N ASP A 46 -4.86 -19.95 1.31
CA ASP A 46 -6.04 -20.67 0.83
C ASP A 46 -7.32 -19.90 1.20
N THR A 47 -7.86 -19.16 0.23
CA THR A 47 -9.02 -18.28 0.42
C THR A 47 -10.30 -19.06 0.71
N ALA A 48 -10.47 -20.24 0.12
CA ALA A 48 -11.64 -21.09 0.34
C ALA A 48 -11.66 -21.66 1.75
N GLN A 49 -10.53 -22.20 2.21
CA GLN A 49 -10.40 -22.69 3.59
C GLN A 49 -10.49 -21.54 4.60
N THR A 50 -9.91 -20.38 4.29
CA THR A 50 -9.99 -19.19 5.16
C THR A 50 -11.44 -18.81 5.42
N LEU A 51 -12.27 -18.74 4.38
CA LEU A 51 -13.69 -18.41 4.52
C LEU A 51 -14.46 -19.49 5.29
N LYS A 52 -14.24 -20.76 4.95
CA LYS A 52 -14.88 -21.89 5.64
C LYS A 52 -14.62 -21.86 7.14
N PHE A 53 -13.36 -21.79 7.54
CA PHE A 53 -12.98 -21.84 8.96
C PHE A 53 -13.35 -20.55 9.71
N ALA A 54 -13.36 -19.38 9.05
CA ALA A 54 -13.89 -18.16 9.63
C ALA A 54 -15.39 -18.28 9.95
N GLN A 55 -16.19 -18.86 9.04
CA GLN A 55 -17.63 -19.08 9.24
C GLN A 55 -17.89 -20.06 10.38
N GLN A 56 -17.15 -21.18 10.43
CA GLN A 56 -17.25 -22.16 11.52
C GLN A 56 -16.89 -21.56 12.88
N ALA A 57 -15.84 -20.74 12.93
CA ALA A 57 -15.45 -20.04 14.16
C ALA A 57 -16.53 -19.03 14.61
N LEU A 58 -17.17 -18.32 13.67
CA LEU A 58 -18.27 -17.41 13.96
C LEU A 58 -19.51 -18.16 14.49
N GLU A 59 -19.90 -19.26 13.86
CA GLU A 59 -21.05 -20.07 14.28
C GLU A 59 -20.86 -20.60 15.71
N ALA A 60 -19.69 -21.16 16.02
CA ALA A 60 -19.36 -21.59 17.37
C ALA A 60 -19.31 -20.41 18.36
N GLY A 61 -18.82 -19.25 17.93
CA GLY A 61 -18.74 -18.04 18.75
C GLY A 61 -20.10 -17.42 19.08
N GLN A 62 -21.08 -17.48 18.16
CA GLN A 62 -22.44 -16.96 18.36
C GLN A 62 -23.18 -17.69 19.48
N GLN A 63 -22.88 -18.97 19.71
CA GLN A 63 -23.49 -19.75 20.79
C GLN A 63 -22.86 -19.45 22.16
N LYS A 64 -21.63 -18.91 22.17
CA LYS A 64 -20.82 -18.75 23.38
C LYS A 64 -20.77 -17.33 23.91
N TYR A 65 -20.71 -16.36 23.01
CA TYR A 65 -20.47 -14.97 23.37
C TYR A 65 -21.74 -14.13 23.27
N ALA A 66 -21.84 -13.12 24.14
CA ALA A 66 -22.88 -12.11 24.04
C ALA A 66 -22.83 -11.40 22.68
N SER A 67 -23.99 -10.94 22.20
CA SER A 67 -24.17 -10.34 20.87
C SER A 67 -23.32 -9.09 20.63
N ASP A 68 -22.98 -8.39 21.70
CA ASP A 68 -22.19 -7.15 21.77
C ASP A 68 -20.73 -7.38 22.22
N SER A 69 -20.31 -8.63 22.42
CA SER A 69 -18.96 -8.92 22.89
C SER A 69 -17.87 -8.59 21.85
N ASP A 70 -16.70 -8.16 22.34
CA ASP A 70 -15.52 -7.94 21.51
C ASP A 70 -15.10 -9.17 20.72
N ASN A 71 -15.23 -10.36 21.30
CA ASN A 71 -14.89 -11.62 20.65
C ASN A 71 -15.82 -11.90 19.47
N LEU A 72 -17.12 -11.67 19.63
CA LEU A 72 -18.08 -11.87 18.54
C LEU A 72 -17.88 -10.82 17.43
N PHE A 73 -17.55 -9.58 17.78
CA PHE A 73 -17.15 -8.57 16.80
C PHE A 73 -15.95 -9.05 15.97
N ALA A 74 -14.90 -9.55 16.62
CA ALA A 74 -13.69 -10.03 15.95
C ALA A 74 -13.98 -11.22 15.01
N LEU A 75 -14.84 -12.15 15.41
CA LEU A 75 -15.25 -13.27 14.57
C LEU A 75 -16.05 -12.81 13.33
N LYS A 76 -17.00 -11.89 13.51
CA LYS A 76 -17.76 -11.28 12.39
C LYS A 76 -16.81 -10.54 11.42
N TYR A 77 -15.85 -9.80 11.97
CA TYR A 77 -14.82 -9.12 11.17
C TYR A 77 -13.96 -10.11 10.38
N ASN A 78 -13.55 -11.24 10.97
CA ASN A 78 -12.79 -12.28 10.26
C ASN A 78 -13.57 -12.85 9.06
N VAL A 79 -14.87 -13.09 9.22
CA VAL A 79 -15.74 -13.54 8.12
C VAL A 79 -15.83 -12.48 7.02
N ALA A 80 -15.99 -11.20 7.36
CA ALA A 80 -16.01 -10.10 6.38
C ALA A 80 -14.70 -10.00 5.59
N ALA A 81 -13.57 -10.08 6.29
CA ALA A 81 -12.25 -10.07 5.67
C ALA A 81 -12.02 -11.31 4.79
N ALA A 82 -12.50 -12.48 5.21
CA ALA A 82 -12.42 -13.71 4.43
C ALA A 82 -13.29 -13.65 3.16
N ASN A 83 -14.50 -13.10 3.25
CA ASN A 83 -15.35 -12.85 2.08
C ASN A 83 -14.68 -11.93 1.07
N LEU A 84 -14.06 -10.84 1.54
CA LEU A 84 -13.32 -9.92 0.68
C LEU A 84 -12.18 -10.64 -0.05
N LYS A 85 -11.37 -11.43 0.68
CA LYS A 85 -10.28 -12.21 0.07
C LYS A 85 -10.76 -13.28 -0.92
N ALA A 86 -11.93 -13.86 -0.68
CA ALA A 86 -12.55 -14.83 -1.59
C ALA A 86 -13.20 -14.19 -2.83
N GLY A 87 -13.23 -12.85 -2.94
CA GLY A 87 -13.90 -12.14 -4.02
C GLY A 87 -15.42 -12.02 -3.85
N ASN A 88 -15.96 -12.40 -2.69
CA ASN A 88 -17.38 -12.26 -2.35
C ASN A 88 -17.69 -10.80 -1.95
N ASN A 89 -17.48 -9.87 -2.88
CA ASN A 89 -17.44 -8.43 -2.63
C ASN A 89 -18.77 -7.87 -2.09
N ASP A 90 -19.91 -8.39 -2.56
CA ASP A 90 -21.22 -7.95 -2.08
C ASP A 90 -21.43 -8.28 -0.60
N ALA A 91 -21.15 -9.53 -0.20
CA ALA A 91 -21.24 -9.97 1.18
C ALA A 91 -20.23 -9.22 2.07
N ALA A 92 -19.01 -9.00 1.58
CA ALA A 92 -17.99 -8.24 2.30
C ALA A 92 -18.44 -6.80 2.58
N VAL A 93 -19.01 -6.11 1.59
CA VAL A 93 -19.51 -4.73 1.73
C VAL A 93 -20.61 -4.66 2.80
N GLU A 94 -21.63 -5.53 2.72
CA GLU A 94 -22.73 -5.56 3.68
C GLU A 94 -22.24 -5.84 5.12
N GLN A 95 -21.32 -6.79 5.25
CA GLN A 95 -20.76 -7.17 6.55
C GLN A 95 -19.90 -6.05 7.13
N PHE A 96 -19.05 -5.40 6.34
CA PHE A 96 -18.22 -4.29 6.81
C PHE A 96 -19.03 -3.03 7.12
N GLU A 97 -20.09 -2.74 6.37
CA GLU A 97 -21.03 -1.65 6.69
C GLU A 97 -21.67 -1.88 8.08
N THR A 98 -22.20 -3.09 8.30
CA THR A 98 -22.79 -3.47 9.58
C THR A 98 -21.76 -3.41 10.72
N LEU A 99 -20.54 -3.91 10.49
CA LEU A 99 -19.45 -3.85 11.46
C LEU A 99 -19.03 -2.42 11.78
N ALA A 100 -18.97 -1.53 10.79
CA ALA A 100 -18.61 -0.13 11.00
C ALA A 100 -19.66 0.59 11.87
N SER A 101 -20.94 0.33 11.62
CA SER A 101 -22.05 0.84 12.43
C SER A 101 -21.97 0.33 13.88
N ASN A 102 -21.78 -0.99 14.06
CA ASN A 102 -21.62 -1.59 15.38
C ASN A 102 -20.37 -1.07 16.10
N ALA A 103 -19.26 -0.87 15.39
CA ALA A 103 -18.05 -0.31 15.97
C ALA A 103 -18.25 1.12 16.46
N ALA A 104 -18.96 1.95 15.68
CA ALA A 104 -19.29 3.31 16.08
C ALA A 104 -20.18 3.35 17.33
N GLN A 105 -21.13 2.42 17.46
CA GLN A 105 -21.98 2.29 18.64
C GLN A 105 -21.21 1.80 19.87
N GLN A 106 -20.35 0.79 19.70
CA GLN A 106 -19.67 0.12 20.82
C GLN A 106 -18.41 0.85 21.30
N PHE A 107 -17.60 1.36 20.38
CA PHE A 107 -16.30 1.99 20.68
C PHE A 107 -16.32 3.50 20.50
N GLY A 108 -17.35 4.05 19.86
CA GLY A 108 -17.46 5.47 19.49
C GLY A 108 -17.08 5.73 18.03
N LYS A 109 -17.72 6.73 17.41
CA LYS A 109 -17.53 7.10 15.99
C LYS A 109 -16.06 7.36 15.62
N LEU A 110 -15.32 8.02 16.51
CA LEU A 110 -13.95 8.47 16.27
C LEU A 110 -12.88 7.49 16.76
N ALA A 111 -13.26 6.34 17.32
CA ALA A 111 -12.30 5.38 17.84
C ALA A 111 -11.49 4.70 16.73
N LEU A 112 -10.25 4.30 17.06
CA LEU A 112 -9.34 3.62 16.13
C LEU A 112 -9.96 2.36 15.50
N LYS A 113 -10.70 1.57 16.29
CA LYS A 113 -11.39 0.36 15.82
C LYS A 113 -12.49 0.66 14.80
N THR A 114 -13.20 1.77 14.97
CA THR A 114 -14.21 2.26 14.02
C THR A 114 -13.54 2.73 12.73
N LEU A 115 -12.45 3.51 12.81
CA LEU A 115 -11.66 3.92 11.64
C LEU A 115 -11.14 2.70 10.86
N ALA A 116 -10.53 1.74 11.55
CA ALA A 116 -10.01 0.51 10.93
C ALA A 116 -11.10 -0.21 10.12
N THR A 117 -12.27 -0.39 10.73
CA THR A 117 -13.41 -1.07 10.10
C THR A 117 -13.94 -0.29 8.89
N ARG A 118 -14.02 1.05 8.98
CA ARG A 118 -14.41 1.91 7.86
C ARG A 118 -13.40 1.86 6.71
N LEU A 119 -12.11 1.75 6.99
CA LEU A 119 -11.08 1.59 5.95
C LEU A 119 -11.19 0.23 5.24
N ASP A 120 -11.55 -0.85 5.93
CA ASP A 120 -11.80 -2.14 5.28
C ASP A 120 -13.12 -2.17 4.50
N TRP A 121 -14.14 -1.46 4.99
CA TRP A 121 -15.35 -1.19 4.22
C TRP A 121 -15.05 -0.46 2.91
N TYR A 122 -14.19 0.58 2.96
CA TYR A 122 -13.71 1.29 1.78
C TYR A 122 -13.03 0.33 0.78
N LYS A 123 -12.16 -0.57 1.24
CA LYS A 123 -11.51 -1.58 0.38
C LYS A 123 -12.52 -2.52 -0.28
N ALA A 124 -13.52 -2.97 0.48
CA ALA A 124 -14.59 -3.82 -0.05
C ALA A 124 -15.43 -3.10 -1.11
N LEU A 125 -15.75 -1.81 -0.89
CA LEU A 125 -16.44 -0.97 -1.87
C LEU A 125 -15.62 -0.82 -3.15
N LEU A 126 -14.31 -0.55 -3.05
CA LEU A 126 -13.45 -0.46 -4.22
C LEU A 126 -13.45 -1.74 -5.06
N GLN A 127 -13.29 -2.91 -4.42
CA GLN A 127 -13.29 -4.19 -5.14
C GLN A 127 -14.65 -4.45 -5.80
N LYS A 128 -15.75 -4.18 -5.10
CA LYS A 128 -17.11 -4.28 -5.66
C LYS A 128 -17.27 -3.36 -6.88
N GLU A 129 -16.85 -2.11 -6.77
CA GLU A 129 -16.97 -1.11 -7.83
C GLU A 129 -16.10 -1.43 -9.05
N GLN A 130 -14.89 -1.97 -8.84
CA GLN A 130 -13.99 -2.41 -9.92
C GLN A 130 -14.59 -3.55 -10.75
N THR A 131 -15.40 -4.42 -10.16
CA THR A 131 -16.08 -5.52 -10.89
C THR A 131 -17.32 -5.08 -11.68
N ARG A 132 -17.75 -3.81 -11.57
CA ARG A 132 -18.95 -3.33 -12.27
C ARG A 132 -18.67 -3.08 -13.74
N LYS A 133 -19.58 -3.55 -14.60
CA LYS A 133 -19.59 -3.25 -16.04
C LYS A 133 -19.95 -1.79 -16.35
N VAL A 134 -20.69 -1.13 -15.46
CA VAL A 134 -21.17 0.24 -15.65
C VAL A 134 -20.49 1.16 -14.65
N LYS A 135 -19.88 2.24 -15.17
CA LYS A 135 -19.25 3.27 -14.35
C LYS A 135 -20.29 3.99 -13.50
N LEU A 136 -20.02 4.11 -12.21
CA LEU A 136 -20.88 4.83 -11.28
C LEU A 136 -20.75 6.35 -11.47
N LYS A 137 -21.87 7.07 -11.34
CA LYS A 137 -21.86 8.53 -11.26
C LYS A 137 -21.26 9.03 -9.94
N VAL A 138 -21.53 8.31 -8.85
CA VAL A 138 -21.00 8.58 -7.51
C VAL A 138 -20.50 7.27 -6.92
N SER A 139 -19.22 7.24 -6.55
CA SER A 139 -18.59 6.08 -5.89
C SER A 139 -18.88 6.12 -4.40
N GLY A 140 -19.38 5.00 -3.86
CA GLY A 140 -19.59 4.83 -2.42
C GLY A 140 -18.25 4.81 -1.69
N ALA A 141 -17.23 4.17 -2.28
CA ALA A 141 -15.86 4.22 -1.75
C ALA A 141 -15.34 5.66 -1.62
N THR A 142 -15.52 6.49 -2.65
CA THR A 142 -15.10 7.91 -2.60
C THR A 142 -15.82 8.68 -1.50
N LEU A 143 -17.14 8.49 -1.35
CA LEU A 143 -17.92 9.16 -0.30
C LEU A 143 -17.46 8.74 1.10
N LEU A 144 -17.23 7.44 1.31
CA LEU A 144 -16.78 6.91 2.60
C LEU A 144 -15.39 7.42 2.97
N MET A 145 -14.44 7.41 2.02
CA MET A 145 -13.09 7.92 2.31
C MET A 145 -13.08 9.44 2.52
N ARG A 146 -13.98 10.19 1.87
CA ARG A 146 -14.17 11.63 2.19
C ARG A 146 -14.60 11.80 3.64
N ASP A 147 -15.61 11.05 4.07
CA ASP A 147 -16.12 11.06 5.45
C ASP A 147 -15.05 10.62 6.48
N ILE A 148 -14.18 9.66 6.11
CA ILE A 148 -13.02 9.27 6.94
C ILE A 148 -12.04 10.43 7.07
N LEU A 149 -11.70 11.09 5.97
CA LEU A 149 -10.77 12.21 5.96
C LEU A 149 -11.33 13.44 6.70
N ASP A 150 -12.64 13.68 6.65
CA ASP A 150 -13.31 14.77 7.37
C ASP A 150 -13.26 14.54 8.91
N ASP A 151 -13.40 13.29 9.37
CA ASP A 151 -13.35 12.94 10.80
C ASP A 151 -11.91 12.81 11.36
N LEU A 152 -10.90 12.64 10.50
CA LEU A 152 -9.57 12.14 10.90
C LEU A 152 -8.84 13.04 11.91
N GLU A 153 -8.87 14.35 11.70
CA GLU A 153 -8.22 15.30 12.61
C GLU A 153 -8.89 15.30 13.99
N GLN A 154 -10.22 15.27 14.01
CA GLN A 154 -10.99 15.20 15.24
C GLN A 154 -10.73 13.87 15.97
N ALA A 155 -10.64 12.76 15.24
CA ALA A 155 -10.31 11.45 15.79
C ALA A 155 -8.92 11.44 16.43
N ALA A 156 -7.90 11.95 15.73
CA ALA A 156 -6.54 12.04 16.25
C ALA A 156 -6.44 12.97 17.47
N THR A 157 -7.25 14.02 17.52
CA THR A 157 -7.34 14.93 18.68
C THR A 157 -8.02 14.27 19.87
N ALA A 158 -9.09 13.50 19.63
CA ALA A 158 -9.80 12.76 20.67
C ALA A 158 -8.99 11.58 21.22
N TYR A 159 -8.12 10.97 20.40
CA TYR A 159 -7.27 9.84 20.77
C TYR A 159 -5.79 10.13 20.43
N PRO A 160 -5.10 11.04 21.14
CA PRO A 160 -3.74 11.47 20.79
C PRO A 160 -2.73 10.32 20.72
N ALA A 161 -2.88 9.31 21.59
CA ALA A 161 -2.01 8.12 21.60
C ALA A 161 -2.14 7.26 20.33
N ASP A 162 -3.28 7.33 19.64
CA ASP A 162 -3.57 6.60 18.41
C ASP A 162 -3.46 7.49 17.16
N GLY A 163 -3.30 8.82 17.32
CA GLY A 163 -3.34 9.79 16.22
C GLY A 163 -2.36 9.47 15.09
N ALA A 164 -1.08 9.21 15.41
CA ALA A 164 -0.10 8.81 14.41
C ALA A 164 -0.51 7.55 13.63
N ASN A 165 -1.12 6.57 14.32
CA ASN A 165 -1.59 5.35 13.69
C ASN A 165 -2.79 5.60 12.77
N MET A 166 -3.76 6.41 13.23
CA MET A 166 -4.93 6.74 12.43
C MET A 166 -4.53 7.37 11.09
N TYR A 167 -3.62 8.35 11.12
CA TYR A 167 -3.09 8.96 9.91
C TYR A 167 -2.31 7.96 9.04
N TYR A 168 -1.45 7.13 9.64
CA TYR A 168 -0.72 6.09 8.91
C TYR A 168 -1.68 5.12 8.19
N MET A 169 -2.75 4.68 8.85
CA MET A 169 -3.74 3.78 8.25
C MET A 169 -4.47 4.41 7.07
N VAL A 170 -4.82 5.69 7.17
CA VAL A 170 -5.45 6.42 6.06
C VAL A 170 -4.45 6.64 4.92
N ALA A 171 -3.25 7.12 5.24
CA ALA A 171 -2.18 7.38 4.28
C ALA A 171 -1.77 6.11 3.51
N SER A 172 -1.55 4.99 4.20
CA SER A 172 -1.23 3.70 3.59
C SER A 172 -2.37 3.17 2.72
N THR A 173 -3.63 3.37 3.13
CA THR A 173 -4.79 3.01 2.31
C THR A 173 -4.86 3.85 1.04
N LEU A 174 -4.62 5.16 1.12
CA LEU A 174 -4.55 6.04 -0.06
C LEU A 174 -3.39 5.68 -0.99
N LEU A 175 -2.23 5.31 -0.44
CA LEU A 175 -1.07 4.86 -1.20
C LEU A 175 -1.35 3.53 -1.94
N GLN A 176 -1.99 2.58 -1.27
CA GLN A 176 -2.23 1.25 -1.82
C GLN A 176 -3.34 1.23 -2.87
N TYR A 177 -4.42 1.98 -2.64
CA TYR A 177 -5.63 1.92 -3.47
C TYR A 177 -5.82 3.13 -4.38
N GLY A 178 -4.93 4.11 -4.29
CA GLY A 178 -4.98 5.35 -5.07
C GLY A 178 -5.83 6.44 -4.39
N SER A 179 -5.58 7.67 -4.81
CA SER A 179 -6.21 8.88 -4.29
C SER A 179 -6.62 9.87 -5.38
N ALA A 180 -6.68 9.44 -6.63
CA ALA A 180 -6.98 10.27 -7.80
C ALA A 180 -8.33 11.01 -7.71
N GLN A 181 -9.26 10.49 -6.91
CA GLN A 181 -10.56 11.09 -6.61
C GLN A 181 -10.50 12.26 -5.60
N PHE A 182 -9.33 12.54 -5.00
CA PHE A 182 -9.13 13.62 -4.04
C PHE A 182 -8.15 14.66 -4.60
N SER A 183 -8.27 15.90 -4.12
CA SER A 183 -7.29 16.92 -4.46
C SER A 183 -5.93 16.52 -3.89
N GLN A 184 -4.89 16.71 -4.68
CA GLN A 184 -3.52 16.39 -4.30
C GLN A 184 -3.09 17.12 -3.01
N GLN A 185 -3.48 18.39 -2.89
CA GLN A 185 -3.20 19.18 -1.69
C GLN A 185 -3.79 18.54 -0.43
N ARG A 186 -5.07 18.12 -0.47
CA ARG A 186 -5.73 17.49 0.68
C ARG A 186 -5.02 16.21 1.11
N VAL A 187 -4.59 15.40 0.14
CA VAL A 187 -3.84 14.17 0.42
C VAL A 187 -2.47 14.52 1.02
N ALA A 188 -1.75 15.49 0.45
CA ALA A 188 -0.47 15.95 0.97
C ALA A 188 -0.57 16.50 2.39
N ASP A 189 -1.57 17.32 2.69
CA ASP A 189 -1.82 17.87 4.03
C ASP A 189 -2.08 16.76 5.05
N THR A 190 -2.91 15.77 4.68
CA THR A 190 -3.20 14.60 5.51
C THR A 190 -1.92 13.82 5.82
N VAL A 191 -1.11 13.51 4.80
CA VAL A 191 0.13 12.76 4.99
C VAL A 191 1.17 13.57 5.77
N ASN A 192 1.26 14.87 5.54
CA ASN A 192 2.17 15.76 6.26
C ASN A 192 1.81 15.83 7.76
N GLN A 193 0.52 15.93 8.08
CA GLN A 193 0.06 15.91 9.47
C GLN A 193 0.34 14.57 10.14
N GLY A 194 0.09 13.46 9.42
CA GLY A 194 0.45 12.11 9.86
C GLY A 194 1.94 11.96 10.13
N LEU A 195 2.78 12.47 9.25
CA LEU A 195 4.24 12.44 9.38
C LEU A 195 4.70 13.21 10.63
N LYS A 196 4.16 14.41 10.88
CA LYS A 196 4.48 15.18 12.10
C LYS A 196 4.15 14.38 13.36
N LEU A 197 2.96 13.79 13.43
CA LEU A 197 2.56 12.96 14.57
C LEU A 197 3.43 11.71 14.70
N ALA A 198 3.79 11.07 13.59
CA ALA A 198 4.64 9.88 13.56
C ALA A 198 6.07 10.16 14.04
N ILE A 199 6.67 11.28 13.63
CA ILE A 199 7.99 11.71 14.12
C ILE A 199 7.97 11.88 15.63
N THR A 200 6.94 12.54 16.19
CA THR A 200 6.82 12.74 17.64
C THR A 200 6.50 11.44 18.39
N SER A 201 5.65 10.57 17.83
CA SER A 201 5.13 9.40 18.53
C SER A 201 6.02 8.16 18.42
N TRP A 202 6.68 7.97 17.27
CA TRP A 202 7.44 6.76 16.95
C TRP A 202 8.92 7.05 16.63
N GLY A 203 9.26 8.30 16.33
CA GLY A 203 10.60 8.72 15.96
C GLY A 203 10.89 8.62 14.46
N GLU A 204 12.00 9.26 14.06
CA GLU A 204 12.45 9.36 12.66
C GLU A 204 12.89 8.03 12.04
N GLN A 205 13.28 7.05 12.87
CA GLN A 205 13.78 5.75 12.42
C GLN A 205 12.69 4.69 12.29
N ASP A 206 11.47 4.97 12.77
CA ASP A 206 10.37 4.01 12.65
C ASP A 206 9.95 3.85 11.19
N MET A 207 9.81 2.61 10.72
CA MET A 207 9.47 2.34 9.31
C MET A 207 8.15 2.97 8.88
N ARG A 208 7.17 3.12 9.77
CA ARG A 208 5.89 3.78 9.45
C ARG A 208 6.09 5.29 9.26
N THR A 209 7.01 5.89 9.99
CA THR A 209 7.43 7.29 9.79
C THR A 209 8.12 7.43 8.43
N LEU A 210 9.04 6.52 8.09
CA LEU A 210 9.76 6.52 6.81
C LEU A 210 8.84 6.27 5.61
N GLU A 211 7.88 5.35 5.72
CA GLU A 211 6.86 5.10 4.69
C GLU A 211 5.99 6.35 4.42
N GLN A 212 5.57 7.07 5.47
CA GLN A 212 4.82 8.32 5.33
C GLN A 212 5.68 9.43 4.70
N ARG A 213 6.95 9.53 5.11
CA ARG A 213 7.92 10.45 4.52
C ARG A 213 8.10 10.19 3.04
N TYR A 214 8.20 8.93 2.63
CA TYR A 214 8.26 8.56 1.22
C TYR A 214 6.99 8.95 0.45
N LEU A 215 5.80 8.65 0.99
CA LEU A 215 4.53 9.03 0.38
C LEU A 215 4.43 10.55 0.21
N LEU A 216 4.84 11.34 1.20
CA LEU A 216 4.89 12.80 1.09
C LEU A 216 5.84 13.24 -0.04
N GLY A 217 7.04 12.67 -0.12
CA GLY A 217 7.97 12.96 -1.20
C GLY A 217 7.42 12.63 -2.60
N ARG A 218 6.66 11.53 -2.73
CA ARG A 218 5.93 11.21 -3.97
C ARG A 218 4.84 12.22 -4.31
N LEU A 219 4.07 12.65 -3.33
CA LEU A 219 3.02 13.65 -3.51
C LEU A 219 3.63 15.00 -3.94
N SER A 220 4.76 15.39 -3.35
CA SER A 220 5.53 16.57 -3.77
C SER A 220 6.08 16.42 -5.18
N TYR A 221 6.58 15.23 -5.55
CA TYR A 221 7.08 14.97 -6.90
C TYR A 221 5.97 15.12 -7.95
N ALA A 222 4.79 14.56 -7.68
CA ALA A 222 3.63 14.75 -8.53
C ALA A 222 3.17 16.21 -8.60
N ALA A 223 3.43 17.02 -7.56
CA ALA A 223 3.10 18.45 -7.54
C ALA A 223 4.15 19.29 -8.28
N ALA A 224 5.21 18.66 -8.80
CA ALA A 224 6.41 19.30 -9.29
C ALA A 224 7.11 20.21 -8.26
N ASP A 225 6.87 19.98 -6.96
CA ASP A 225 7.58 20.67 -5.88
C ASP A 225 8.88 19.93 -5.57
N PHE A 226 9.85 20.06 -6.48
CA PHE A 226 11.11 19.33 -6.42
C PHE A 226 11.97 19.71 -5.20
N ASN A 227 11.83 20.93 -4.66
CA ASN A 227 12.48 21.31 -3.41
C ASN A 227 11.95 20.48 -2.24
N GLN A 228 10.63 20.35 -2.13
CA GLN A 228 10.03 19.54 -1.08
C GLN A 228 10.33 18.04 -1.26
N VAL A 229 10.45 17.54 -2.51
CA VAL A 229 10.89 16.16 -2.78
C VAL A 229 12.23 15.88 -2.13
N VAL A 230 13.26 16.69 -2.43
CA VAL A 230 14.61 16.43 -1.94
C VAL A 230 14.72 16.66 -0.43
N ALA A 231 14.06 17.70 0.10
CA ALA A 231 14.03 17.99 1.54
C ALA A 231 13.36 16.86 2.34
N THR A 232 12.35 16.22 1.76
CA THR A 232 11.61 15.12 2.41
C THR A 232 12.36 13.79 2.32
N LEU A 233 12.96 13.49 1.16
CA LEU A 233 13.51 12.17 0.85
C LEU A 233 14.99 11.99 1.19
N GLU A 234 15.80 13.05 1.26
CA GLU A 234 17.21 12.90 1.70
C GLU A 234 17.31 12.28 3.10
N PRO A 235 16.59 12.78 4.15
CA PRO A 235 16.65 12.21 5.50
C PRO A 235 16.24 10.73 5.55
N LEU A 236 15.27 10.35 4.72
CA LEU A 236 14.81 8.96 4.60
C LEU A 236 15.95 8.06 4.13
N THR A 237 16.59 8.42 3.03
CA THR A 237 17.67 7.60 2.46
C THR A 237 18.87 7.53 3.40
N ALA A 238 19.23 8.63 4.04
CA ALA A 238 20.32 8.66 5.02
C ALA A 238 20.06 7.74 6.22
N THR A 239 18.83 7.74 6.74
CA THR A 239 18.43 6.91 7.88
C THR A 239 18.50 5.42 7.52
N LEU A 240 17.95 5.03 6.37
CA LEU A 240 17.97 3.63 5.93
C LEU A 240 19.38 3.14 5.60
N ASP A 241 20.20 3.95 4.93
CA ASP A 241 21.57 3.59 4.59
C ASP A 241 22.46 3.44 5.83
N GLN A 242 22.19 4.20 6.89
CA GLN A 242 22.89 4.06 8.17
C GLN A 242 22.42 2.85 8.97
N ALA A 243 21.12 2.53 8.93
CA ALA A 243 20.51 1.49 9.74
C ALA A 243 20.68 0.07 9.15
N LEU A 244 20.83 -0.05 7.83
CA LEU A 244 20.77 -1.34 7.14
C LEU A 244 22.09 -1.70 6.45
N SER A 245 22.41 -3.00 6.47
CA SER A 245 23.58 -3.54 5.76
C SER A 245 23.34 -3.73 4.26
N TYR A 246 22.08 -3.65 3.82
CA TYR A 246 21.63 -3.75 2.43
C TYR A 246 20.89 -2.47 2.00
N THR A 247 20.68 -2.29 0.70
CA THR A 247 19.94 -1.15 0.18
C THR A 247 18.45 -1.43 0.16
N HIS A 248 17.70 -0.73 1.02
CA HIS A 248 16.25 -0.92 1.13
C HIS A 248 15.50 -0.51 -0.15
N PRO A 249 14.43 -1.21 -0.57
CA PRO A 249 13.62 -0.82 -1.74
C PRO A 249 13.13 0.64 -1.68
N LEU A 250 12.70 1.10 -0.50
CA LEU A 250 12.25 2.48 -0.29
C LEU A 250 13.37 3.50 -0.58
N THR A 251 14.61 3.17 -0.24
CA THR A 251 15.78 4.00 -0.57
C THR A 251 15.95 4.10 -2.08
N LEU A 252 15.90 2.97 -2.80
CA LEU A 252 16.07 2.95 -4.26
C LEU A 252 15.02 3.81 -4.96
N GLN A 253 13.76 3.70 -4.53
CA GLN A 253 12.67 4.47 -5.10
C GLN A 253 12.77 5.96 -4.75
N ALA A 254 13.13 6.29 -3.50
CA ALA A 254 13.36 7.67 -3.08
C ALA A 254 14.48 8.30 -3.91
N ARG A 255 15.58 7.57 -4.15
CA ARG A 255 16.67 7.99 -5.02
C ARG A 255 16.22 8.18 -6.47
N ALA A 256 15.39 7.28 -7.00
CA ALA A 256 14.86 7.42 -8.36
C ALA A 256 14.01 8.70 -8.53
N LEU A 257 13.17 9.04 -7.54
CA LEU A 257 12.41 10.31 -7.55
C LEU A 257 13.34 11.52 -7.42
N MET A 258 14.35 11.43 -6.55
CA MET A 258 15.31 12.51 -6.35
C MET A 258 16.20 12.75 -7.57
N LEU A 259 16.51 11.74 -8.40
CA LEU A 259 17.26 11.93 -9.65
C LEU A 259 16.59 12.97 -10.54
N GLU A 260 15.29 12.80 -10.78
CA GLU A 260 14.54 13.75 -11.60
C GLU A 260 14.35 15.09 -10.87
N ALA A 261 14.12 15.08 -9.56
CA ALA A 261 14.02 16.33 -8.80
C ALA A 261 15.31 17.15 -8.88
N TYR A 262 16.48 16.53 -8.72
CA TYR A 262 17.76 17.23 -8.85
C TYR A 262 18.08 17.66 -10.28
N GLU A 263 17.63 16.93 -11.29
CA GLU A 263 17.73 17.36 -12.69
C GLU A 263 16.92 18.65 -12.90
N GLN A 264 15.68 18.70 -12.42
CA GLN A 264 14.83 19.89 -12.51
C GLN A 264 15.36 21.06 -11.68
N LEU A 265 16.05 20.79 -10.58
CA LEU A 265 16.73 21.79 -9.75
C LEU A 265 18.12 22.18 -10.28
N ALA A 266 18.53 21.68 -11.44
CA ALA A 266 19.84 21.94 -12.06
C ALA A 266 21.04 21.61 -11.14
N GLN A 267 20.97 20.49 -10.42
CA GLN A 267 22.03 19.99 -9.52
C GLN A 267 22.68 18.70 -10.07
N PRO A 268 23.50 18.77 -11.14
CA PRO A 268 24.03 17.59 -11.83
C PRO A 268 24.94 16.71 -10.95
N GLU A 269 25.66 17.31 -9.99
CA GLU A 269 26.48 16.54 -9.04
C GLU A 269 25.63 15.65 -8.13
N LYS A 270 24.45 16.12 -7.71
CA LYS A 270 23.49 15.32 -6.94
C LYS A 270 22.87 14.22 -7.79
N VAL A 271 22.54 14.50 -9.06
CA VAL A 271 22.08 13.47 -10.01
C VAL A 271 23.12 12.36 -10.13
N LYS A 272 24.39 12.72 -10.36
CA LYS A 272 25.50 11.76 -10.45
C LYS A 272 25.66 10.95 -9.16
N GLN A 273 25.64 11.62 -8.00
CA GLN A 273 25.75 10.97 -6.69
C GLN A 273 24.63 9.93 -6.48
N HIS A 274 23.37 10.30 -6.70
CA HIS A 274 22.25 9.38 -6.49
C HIS A 274 22.22 8.23 -7.50
N SER A 275 22.66 8.48 -8.74
CA SER A 275 22.79 7.44 -9.77
C SER A 275 23.85 6.41 -9.39
N GLN A 276 25.00 6.87 -8.88
CA GLN A 276 26.04 5.99 -8.35
C GLN A 276 25.55 5.14 -7.16
N HIS A 277 24.79 5.74 -6.24
CA HIS A 277 24.22 4.98 -5.12
C HIS A 277 23.24 3.88 -5.56
N ILE A 278 22.44 4.12 -6.61
CA ILE A 278 21.56 3.08 -7.18
C ILE A 278 22.42 1.98 -7.83
N ALA A 279 23.42 2.35 -8.63
CA ALA A 279 24.30 1.38 -9.30
C ALA A 279 25.11 0.51 -8.32
N GLN A 280 25.45 1.06 -7.14
CA GLN A 280 26.20 0.38 -6.08
C GLN A 280 25.29 -0.24 -5.00
N MET A 281 24.00 -0.42 -5.29
CA MET A 281 23.07 -0.98 -4.32
C MET A 281 23.49 -2.38 -3.85
N LYS A 282 23.22 -2.66 -2.57
CA LYS A 282 23.45 -3.97 -1.96
C LYS A 282 22.13 -4.75 -1.96
N PRO A 283 22.01 -5.87 -2.67
CA PRO A 283 20.75 -6.61 -2.72
C PRO A 283 20.49 -7.28 -1.38
N TRP A 284 19.21 -7.42 -1.02
CA TRP A 284 18.78 -8.05 0.22
C TRP A 284 18.59 -9.57 0.10
N GLN A 285 18.59 -10.08 -1.13
CA GLN A 285 18.61 -11.51 -1.45
C GLN A 285 19.58 -11.74 -2.61
N SER A 286 20.13 -12.95 -2.70
CA SER A 286 21.03 -13.31 -3.81
C SER A 286 20.32 -13.34 -5.16
N HIS A 287 19.01 -13.61 -5.15
CA HIS A 287 18.18 -13.70 -6.35
C HIS A 287 17.03 -12.71 -6.24
N LEU A 288 16.95 -11.76 -7.17
CA LEU A 288 15.88 -10.76 -7.25
C LEU A 288 15.49 -10.58 -8.71
N GLU A 289 14.18 -10.54 -8.98
CA GLU A 289 13.67 -10.12 -10.27
C GLU A 289 13.62 -8.58 -10.37
N PRO A 290 13.63 -8.00 -11.58
CA PRO A 290 13.57 -6.56 -11.75
C PRO A 290 12.33 -5.94 -11.09
N VAL A 291 12.51 -4.78 -10.46
CA VAL A 291 11.44 -4.02 -9.81
C VAL A 291 11.40 -2.62 -10.38
N LEU A 292 10.24 -2.18 -10.85
CA LEU A 292 10.04 -0.79 -11.30
C LEU A 292 10.16 0.18 -10.12
N LEU A 293 11.12 1.10 -10.19
CA LEU A 293 11.38 2.13 -9.17
C LEU A 293 10.70 3.46 -9.52
N LEU A 294 10.73 3.85 -10.79
CA LEU A 294 10.13 5.08 -11.29
C LEU A 294 9.43 4.83 -12.62
N ARG A 295 8.15 5.20 -12.68
CA ARG A 295 7.34 5.17 -13.90
C ARG A 295 7.08 6.59 -14.38
N LYS A 296 7.59 6.92 -15.55
CA LYS A 296 7.25 8.16 -16.26
C LYS A 296 5.97 7.93 -17.07
N MET A 297 4.96 8.77 -16.86
CA MET A 297 3.72 8.71 -17.66
C MET A 297 3.98 9.26 -19.06
N PRO A 298 3.41 8.66 -20.12
CA PRO A 298 3.56 9.18 -21.47
C PRO A 298 2.83 10.50 -21.64
N ARG A 299 3.38 11.38 -22.48
CA ARG A 299 2.69 12.62 -22.87
C ARG A 299 1.61 12.30 -23.88
N TYR A 300 0.37 12.72 -23.63
CA TYR A 300 -0.68 12.53 -24.62
C TYR A 300 -0.34 13.32 -25.90
N PRO A 301 -0.24 12.68 -27.08
CA PRO A 301 0.15 13.38 -28.30
C PRO A 301 -0.86 14.47 -28.67
N GLN A 302 -0.40 15.70 -28.93
CA GLN A 302 -1.29 16.82 -29.29
C GLN A 302 -2.12 16.54 -30.55
N VAL A 303 -1.53 15.84 -31.52
CA VAL A 303 -2.22 15.40 -32.75
C VAL A 303 -3.35 14.39 -32.50
N ALA A 304 -3.43 13.83 -31.29
CA ALA A 304 -4.47 12.91 -30.86
C ALA A 304 -5.53 13.56 -29.97
N THR A 305 -5.49 14.89 -29.75
CA THR A 305 -6.44 15.59 -28.86
C THR A 305 -7.90 15.42 -29.33
N ASP A 306 -8.12 15.32 -30.65
CA ASP A 306 -9.44 15.06 -31.24
C ASP A 306 -9.74 13.55 -31.42
N LEU A 307 -8.73 12.69 -31.25
CA LEU A 307 -8.87 11.24 -31.26
C LEU A 307 -9.29 10.80 -29.85
N THR A 308 -10.59 10.65 -29.64
CA THR A 308 -11.22 10.27 -28.36
C THR A 308 -11.01 8.81 -27.95
N GLY A 309 -10.05 8.11 -28.57
CA GLY A 309 -9.82 6.69 -28.36
C GLY A 309 -8.78 6.42 -27.29
N ASP A 310 -9.14 5.62 -26.30
CA ASP A 310 -8.16 4.96 -25.43
C ASP A 310 -7.24 4.10 -26.31
N ALA A 311 -5.93 4.21 -26.10
CA ALA A 311 -4.95 3.46 -26.87
C ALA A 311 -3.96 2.76 -25.95
N THR A 312 -3.71 1.47 -26.21
CA THR A 312 -2.67 0.70 -25.55
C THR A 312 -1.54 0.44 -26.52
N VAL A 313 -0.31 0.77 -26.12
CA VAL A 313 0.91 0.45 -26.87
C VAL A 313 1.69 -0.58 -26.08
N LYS A 314 1.92 -1.75 -26.68
CA LYS A 314 2.85 -2.75 -26.14
C LYS A 314 4.28 -2.47 -26.59
N LEU A 315 5.21 -2.52 -25.65
CA LEU A 315 6.64 -2.31 -25.88
C LEU A 315 7.43 -3.46 -25.27
N THR A 316 8.54 -3.78 -25.93
CA THR A 316 9.59 -4.65 -25.41
C THR A 316 10.84 -3.81 -25.17
N PHE A 317 11.60 -4.10 -24.12
CA PHE A 317 12.83 -3.38 -23.78
C PHE A 317 13.74 -4.27 -22.94
N ASP A 318 14.97 -3.83 -22.74
CA ASP A 318 15.96 -4.50 -21.91
C ASP A 318 16.27 -3.62 -20.68
N ILE A 319 16.68 -4.23 -19.57
CA ILE A 319 17.07 -3.55 -18.32
C ILE A 319 18.55 -3.83 -18.08
N SER A 320 19.40 -2.81 -18.14
CA SER A 320 20.83 -3.00 -17.88
C SER A 320 21.14 -3.29 -16.42
N ALA A 321 22.35 -3.77 -16.13
CA ALA A 321 22.79 -4.05 -14.76
C ALA A 321 22.82 -2.80 -13.84
N ALA A 322 22.71 -1.59 -14.40
CA ALA A 322 22.54 -0.35 -13.64
C ALA A 322 21.07 0.02 -13.41
N GLY A 323 20.12 -0.75 -13.96
CA GLY A 323 18.69 -0.50 -13.82
C GLY A 323 18.10 0.51 -14.83
N ASN A 324 18.83 0.85 -15.90
CA ASN A 324 18.34 1.70 -16.96
C ASN A 324 17.57 0.89 -18.00
N VAL A 325 16.55 1.51 -18.61
CA VAL A 325 15.82 0.92 -19.73
C VAL A 325 16.55 1.20 -21.04
N GLU A 326 16.80 0.14 -21.81
CA GLU A 326 17.55 0.17 -23.06
C GLU A 326 16.81 -0.62 -24.16
N ASN A 327 17.21 -0.44 -25.42
CA ASN A 327 16.67 -1.17 -26.58
C ASN A 327 15.13 -1.21 -26.70
N VAL A 328 14.49 -0.09 -26.34
CA VAL A 328 13.03 0.05 -26.38
C VAL A 328 12.52 -0.10 -27.82
N ARG A 329 11.58 -1.03 -28.02
CA ARG A 329 10.98 -1.36 -29.31
C ARG A 329 9.49 -1.62 -29.15
N ILE A 330 8.72 -1.33 -30.20
CA ILE A 330 7.29 -1.66 -30.24
C ILE A 330 7.17 -3.18 -30.44
N SER A 331 6.36 -3.84 -29.61
CA SER A 331 6.09 -5.27 -29.77
C SER A 331 5.31 -5.53 -31.05
N ASP A 332 5.59 -6.63 -31.74
CA ASP A 332 4.97 -6.97 -33.02
C ASP A 332 3.43 -7.13 -32.92
N ASP A 333 2.94 -7.52 -31.75
CA ASP A 333 1.51 -7.71 -31.44
C ASP A 333 0.81 -6.42 -30.95
N SER A 334 1.49 -5.27 -31.01
CA SER A 334 0.95 -3.98 -30.56
C SER A 334 -0.10 -3.44 -31.55
N ALA A 335 -1.38 -3.62 -31.21
CA ALA A 335 -2.53 -3.20 -32.00
C ALA A 335 -2.84 -1.69 -31.96
N GLY A 336 -2.11 -0.90 -31.16
CA GLY A 336 -2.35 0.53 -30.96
C GLY A 336 -1.99 1.42 -32.16
N SER A 337 -2.68 2.56 -32.27
CA SER A 337 -2.41 3.59 -33.30
C SER A 337 -0.95 4.05 -33.28
N LYS A 338 -0.36 4.21 -34.47
CA LYS A 338 1.04 4.65 -34.64
C LYS A 338 1.33 6.01 -33.99
N VAL A 339 0.29 6.84 -33.82
CA VAL A 339 0.37 8.18 -33.23
C VAL A 339 0.87 8.16 -31.78
N PHE A 340 0.60 7.09 -31.03
CA PHE A 340 0.99 6.97 -29.62
C PHE A 340 2.36 6.30 -29.40
N ARG A 341 2.92 5.66 -30.43
CA ARG A 341 4.13 4.82 -30.31
C ARG A 341 5.35 5.61 -29.83
N HIS A 342 5.60 6.77 -30.42
CA HIS A 342 6.77 7.59 -30.07
C HIS A 342 6.72 8.06 -28.62
N SER A 343 5.59 8.63 -28.18
CA SER A 343 5.41 9.06 -26.78
C SER A 343 5.52 7.89 -25.80
N ALA A 344 5.02 6.71 -26.16
CA ALA A 344 5.16 5.53 -25.32
C ALA A 344 6.63 5.10 -25.17
N MET A 345 7.39 5.09 -26.26
CA MET A 345 8.81 4.77 -26.25
C MET A 345 9.62 5.76 -25.43
N GLU A 346 9.41 7.07 -25.62
CA GLU A 346 10.08 8.12 -24.86
C GLU A 346 9.82 8.01 -23.36
N ALA A 347 8.57 7.68 -22.98
CA ALA A 347 8.20 7.50 -21.58
C ALA A 347 8.89 6.28 -20.97
N VAL A 348 8.83 5.13 -21.65
CA VAL A 348 9.42 3.87 -21.17
C VAL A 348 10.94 3.96 -21.05
N GLN A 349 11.61 4.64 -21.98
CA GLN A 349 13.06 4.87 -21.91
C GLN A 349 13.49 5.65 -20.65
N GLN A 350 12.60 6.45 -20.07
CA GLN A 350 12.85 7.23 -18.85
C GLN A 350 12.51 6.46 -17.57
N TRP A 351 11.98 5.24 -17.66
CA TRP A 351 11.71 4.45 -16.47
C TRP A 351 13.01 4.03 -15.79
N ARG A 352 12.92 3.74 -14.50
CA ARG A 352 14.04 3.24 -13.70
C ARG A 352 13.64 1.95 -13.02
N TYR A 353 14.52 0.97 -13.05
CA TYR A 353 14.34 -0.33 -12.43
C TYR A 353 15.44 -0.60 -11.42
N MET A 354 15.13 -1.39 -10.41
CA MET A 354 16.14 -2.23 -9.77
C MET A 354 16.43 -3.37 -10.75
N PRO A 355 17.70 -3.62 -11.09
CA PRO A 355 18.04 -4.70 -12.02
C PRO A 355 17.76 -6.08 -11.40
N ARG A 356 17.81 -7.10 -12.23
CA ARG A 356 17.80 -8.49 -11.76
C ARG A 356 19.09 -8.78 -11.01
N PHE A 357 19.01 -9.58 -9.96
CA PHE A 357 20.18 -10.13 -9.27
C PHE A 357 20.19 -11.65 -9.39
N VAL A 358 21.38 -12.20 -9.68
CA VAL A 358 21.69 -13.63 -9.65
C VAL A 358 22.99 -13.79 -8.86
N ASP A 359 22.98 -14.65 -7.84
CA ASP A 359 24.11 -14.83 -6.91
C ASP A 359 24.67 -13.51 -6.33
N GLY A 360 23.77 -12.57 -6.04
CA GLY A 360 24.10 -11.27 -5.45
C GLY A 360 24.75 -10.28 -6.42
N LYS A 361 24.84 -10.60 -7.71
CA LYS A 361 25.36 -9.71 -8.75
C LYS A 361 24.23 -9.20 -9.64
N ALA A 362 24.24 -7.92 -9.94
CA ALA A 362 23.31 -7.33 -10.90
C ALA A 362 23.58 -7.88 -12.30
N VAL A 363 22.53 -8.32 -12.98
CA VAL A 363 22.59 -8.86 -14.35
C VAL A 363 21.57 -8.14 -15.23
N GLU A 364 21.90 -8.03 -16.51
CA GLU A 364 20.98 -7.51 -17.53
C GLU A 364 19.76 -8.43 -17.66
N THR A 365 18.60 -7.83 -17.98
CA THR A 365 17.37 -8.56 -18.27
C THR A 365 16.82 -8.13 -19.62
N GLU A 366 16.85 -9.03 -20.58
CA GLU A 366 16.38 -8.78 -21.93
C GLU A 366 14.89 -9.13 -22.10
N GLY A 367 14.23 -8.47 -23.05
CA GLY A 367 12.91 -8.89 -23.54
C GLY A 367 11.75 -8.61 -22.59
N MET A 368 11.92 -7.68 -21.64
CA MET A 368 10.84 -7.22 -20.76
C MET A 368 9.73 -6.60 -21.60
N THR A 369 8.47 -6.92 -21.29
CA THR A 369 7.31 -6.41 -22.04
C THR A 369 6.37 -5.64 -21.13
N VAL A 370 5.84 -4.51 -21.61
CA VAL A 370 4.86 -3.69 -20.90
C VAL A 370 3.79 -3.12 -21.83
N SER A 371 2.58 -2.94 -21.29
CA SER A 371 1.50 -2.18 -21.91
C SER A 371 1.47 -0.76 -21.35
N VAL A 372 1.54 0.23 -22.23
CA VAL A 372 1.35 1.65 -21.89
C VAL A 372 -0.01 2.09 -22.39
N ASP A 373 -0.88 2.42 -21.45
CA ASP A 373 -2.23 2.91 -21.74
C ASP A 373 -2.25 4.44 -21.81
N PHE A 374 -2.92 4.95 -22.83
CA PHE A 374 -3.25 6.37 -23.03
C PHE A 374 -4.73 6.54 -22.76
N ASP A 375 -5.07 7.09 -21.61
CA ASP A 375 -6.44 7.47 -21.26
C ASP A 375 -6.56 8.99 -21.42
N SER A 376 -7.39 9.41 -22.38
CA SER A 376 -7.67 10.83 -22.69
C SER A 376 -8.35 11.59 -21.55
N LYS A 377 -8.88 10.89 -20.55
CA LYS A 377 -9.60 11.42 -19.38
C LYS A 377 -8.84 11.25 -18.07
N PHE A 378 -7.68 10.61 -18.08
CA PHE A 378 -6.89 10.39 -16.86
C PHE A 378 -6.08 11.64 -16.49
N ALA A 379 -6.79 12.64 -15.97
CA ALA A 379 -6.19 13.74 -15.23
C ALA A 379 -6.10 13.34 -13.75
N GLY A 380 -5.04 12.65 -13.33
CA GLY A 380 -4.83 12.48 -11.90
C GLY A 380 -4.00 11.27 -11.52
N TYR A 381 -2.70 11.51 -11.39
CA TYR A 381 -1.75 10.83 -10.53
C TYR A 381 -2.27 9.56 -9.84
N ASP A 382 -2.08 8.42 -10.50
CA ASP A 382 -2.24 7.14 -9.84
C ASP A 382 -1.03 6.91 -8.92
N TYR A 383 -1.17 7.28 -7.64
CA TYR A 383 -0.13 7.07 -6.65
C TYR A 383 -0.02 5.61 -6.20
N ARG A 384 -0.73 4.68 -6.84
CA ARG A 384 -0.62 3.25 -6.52
C ARG A 384 0.84 2.83 -6.50
N PHE A 385 1.19 2.17 -5.42
CA PHE A 385 2.54 1.73 -5.13
C PHE A 385 2.63 0.22 -5.37
N ASN A 386 3.49 -0.19 -6.28
CA ASN A 386 3.94 -1.57 -6.31
C ASN A 386 5.02 -1.69 -5.24
N HIS A 387 4.64 -2.10 -4.02
CA HIS A 387 5.63 -2.61 -3.07
C HIS A 387 6.31 -3.78 -3.79
N ALA A 388 7.63 -3.74 -3.92
CA ALA A 388 8.41 -4.97 -4.02
C ALA A 388 8.30 -5.69 -2.67
N SER A 389 7.11 -6.18 -2.35
CA SER A 389 6.87 -6.92 -1.12
C SER A 389 7.44 -8.31 -1.34
N THR A 390 8.75 -8.43 -1.16
CA THR A 390 9.35 -9.73 -0.88
C THR A 390 9.20 -10.00 0.60
N ASP A 391 8.96 -11.25 1.00
CA ASP A 391 8.73 -11.58 2.42
C ASP A 391 9.94 -11.24 3.32
N TYR A 392 11.13 -11.11 2.74
CA TYR A 392 12.32 -10.60 3.41
C TYR A 392 12.21 -9.12 3.80
N VAL A 393 11.70 -8.26 2.93
CA VAL A 393 11.50 -6.83 3.23
C VAL A 393 10.50 -6.67 4.36
N LYS A 394 9.43 -7.48 4.38
CA LYS A 394 8.46 -7.52 5.49
C LYS A 394 9.09 -7.98 6.82
N ALA A 395 10.01 -8.95 6.77
CA ALA A 395 10.70 -9.46 7.96
C ALA A 395 11.69 -8.45 8.55
N GLU A 396 12.39 -7.68 7.72
CA GLU A 396 13.29 -6.64 8.20
C GLU A 396 12.55 -5.35 8.58
N GLU A 397 11.46 -5.00 7.87
CA GLU A 397 10.49 -4.01 8.34
C GLU A 397 10.03 -4.35 9.76
N ALA A 398 9.76 -5.63 10.06
CA ALA A 398 9.41 -6.06 11.41
C ALA A 398 10.55 -5.87 12.42
N ARG A 399 11.82 -6.05 12.04
CA ARG A 399 12.98 -5.77 12.92
C ARG A 399 13.13 -4.28 13.21
N LEU A 400 13.04 -3.41 12.20
CA LEU A 400 13.04 -1.97 12.40
C LEU A 400 11.83 -1.49 13.21
N ARG A 401 10.64 -2.07 12.97
CA ARG A 401 9.42 -1.85 13.78
C ARG A 401 9.55 -2.34 15.23
N ASN A 402 10.45 -3.30 15.52
CA ASN A 402 10.69 -3.82 16.86
C ASN A 402 11.79 -3.05 17.62
N GLN A 403 12.76 -2.46 16.93
CA GLN A 403 13.82 -1.64 17.54
C GLN A 403 13.28 -0.30 18.11
N SER A 404 12.19 0.25 17.56
CA SER A 404 11.53 1.46 18.09
C SER A 404 10.77 1.23 19.41
N ASN A 405 10.44 -0.01 19.76
CA ASN A 405 9.73 -0.36 21.01
C ASN A 405 10.68 -0.64 22.20
N ALA A 406 11.99 -0.54 22.00
CA ALA A 406 13.01 -0.80 23.02
C ALA A 406 13.57 0.47 23.70
N ARG A 407 12.92 1.63 23.51
CA ARG A 407 13.29 2.90 24.15
C ARG A 407 12.13 3.50 24.94
#